data_AF-A0A151JJ84-F1
#
_entry.id   AF-A0A151JJ84-F1
#
_cell.length_a   1.000
_cell.length_b   1.000
_cell.length_c   1.000
_cell.angle_alpha   90.00
_cell.angle_beta   90.00
_cell.angle_gamma   90.00
#
_symmetry.space_group_name_H-M   'P 1'
#
loop_
_entity.id
_entity.type
_entity.pdbx_description
1 polymer ?
#
loop_
_entity_poly.entity_id
_entity_poly.type
_entity_poly.pdbx_seq_one_letter_code
_entity_poly.pdbx_strand_id
1 'polypeptide(L)'
;MFYLNLHADELPEDFVNQLKPRLRSIQHYYQSLLGKASLKAVEVDLYLFSNLQSYQQFAQSQDRSHEAAGSYSLRSGEIVLYYRNAQQAINTAIHEIVHAVNHRLLGYLPGWLDEGLAEFFAGLWQSESGQINAESKKWIDGKNRLRFTPLGLPELFNQETYWYRDAQREKLRLYGSSWLLIYFFSVDERGQRLLSTIMQQEMQDPCDILEGNEMLQLLLDAEPNFELDYQHWLSNQISY
;
A
#
# COMPACT_ATOMS: atom_id res chain seq x y z
N MET A 1 3.44 -6.83 16.66
CA MET A 1 2.16 -6.63 17.37
C MET A 1 1.74 -5.20 17.10
N PHE A 2 0.49 -5.00 16.69
CA PHE A 2 -0.05 -3.68 16.36
C PHE A 2 -0.66 -3.02 17.59
N TYR A 3 -0.20 -1.82 17.92
CA TYR A 3 -0.79 -0.98 18.95
C TYR A 3 -1.38 0.25 18.26
N LEU A 4 -2.70 0.36 18.27
CA LEU A 4 -3.40 1.45 17.61
C LEU A 4 -4.13 2.27 18.66
N ASN A 5 -3.74 3.53 18.78
CA ASN A 5 -4.42 4.53 19.60
C ASN A 5 -5.41 5.26 18.70
N LEU A 6 -6.70 5.06 18.94
CA LEU A 6 -7.77 5.70 18.16
C LEU A 6 -8.25 6.96 18.86
N HIS A 7 -8.15 8.09 18.16
CA HIS A 7 -8.59 9.41 18.61
C HIS A 7 -9.75 9.87 17.73
N ALA A 8 -10.97 9.89 18.27
CA ALA A 8 -12.16 10.34 17.56
C ALA A 8 -13.22 10.84 18.55
N ASP A 9 -14.05 11.80 18.13
CA ASP A 9 -15.21 12.24 18.91
C ASP A 9 -16.24 11.09 19.06
N GLU A 10 -16.42 10.32 17.99
CA GLU A 10 -17.24 9.11 17.95
C GLU A 10 -16.56 8.09 17.03
N LEU A 11 -16.46 6.82 17.47
CA LEU A 11 -15.92 5.73 16.67
C LEU A 11 -17.06 4.88 16.11
N PRO A 12 -17.30 4.91 14.79
CA PRO A 12 -18.33 4.09 14.17
C PRO A 12 -18.02 2.60 14.38
N GLU A 13 -19.00 1.84 14.88
CA GLU A 13 -18.81 0.42 15.22
C GLU A 13 -18.33 -0.41 14.02
N ASP A 14 -18.92 -0.17 12.84
CA ASP A 14 -18.55 -0.82 11.58
C ASP A 14 -17.08 -0.60 11.20
N PHE A 15 -16.53 0.59 11.48
CA PHE A 15 -15.12 0.89 11.23
C PHE A 15 -14.23 0.03 12.15
N VAL A 16 -14.53 0.01 13.44
CA VAL A 16 -13.76 -0.76 14.43
C VAL A 16 -13.83 -2.27 14.16
N ASN A 17 -15.00 -2.77 13.77
CA ASN A 17 -15.24 -4.18 13.47
C ASN A 17 -14.43 -4.66 12.25
N GLN A 18 -14.26 -3.82 11.24
CA GLN A 18 -13.47 -4.15 10.05
C GLN A 18 -11.96 -3.96 10.24
N LEU A 19 -11.55 -3.09 11.15
CA LEU A 19 -10.13 -2.76 11.36
C LEU A 19 -9.33 -3.93 11.91
N LYS A 20 -9.79 -4.54 13.00
CA LYS A 20 -9.07 -5.66 13.66
C LYS A 20 -8.75 -6.84 12.72
N PRO A 21 -9.69 -7.39 11.93
CA PRO A 21 -9.37 -8.49 11.02
C PRO A 21 -8.36 -8.09 9.95
N ARG A 22 -8.46 -6.88 9.38
CA ARG A 22 -7.50 -6.40 8.37
C ARG A 22 -6.09 -6.21 8.94
N LEU A 23 -5.97 -5.65 10.15
CA LEU A 23 -4.68 -5.57 10.86
C LEU A 23 -4.05 -6.95 11.10
N ARG A 24 -4.87 -7.95 11.44
CA ARG A 24 -4.39 -9.33 11.54
C ARG A 24 -3.90 -9.84 10.20
N SER A 25 -4.62 -9.63 9.10
CA SER A 25 -4.18 -10.07 7.77
C SER A 25 -2.84 -9.43 7.37
N ILE A 26 -2.67 -8.13 7.61
CA ILE A 26 -1.40 -7.42 7.41
C ILE A 26 -0.31 -8.10 8.24
N GLN A 27 -0.54 -8.31 9.54
CA GLN A 27 0.45 -8.94 10.41
C GLN A 27 0.87 -10.32 9.89
N HIS A 28 -0.07 -11.17 9.50
CA HIS A 28 0.22 -12.52 9.02
C HIS A 28 1.00 -12.48 7.70
N TYR A 29 0.69 -11.55 6.80
CA TYR A 29 1.38 -11.42 5.52
C TYR A 29 2.85 -10.98 5.71
N TYR A 30 3.12 -9.96 6.54
CA TYR A 30 4.51 -9.59 6.84
C TYR A 30 5.25 -10.69 7.61
N GLN A 31 4.55 -11.46 8.45
CA GLN A 31 5.15 -12.63 9.12
C GLN A 31 5.56 -13.71 8.13
N SER A 32 4.74 -14.00 7.12
CA SER A 32 5.06 -15.01 6.12
C SER A 32 6.20 -14.57 5.21
N LEU A 33 6.29 -13.28 4.89
CA LEU A 33 7.36 -12.76 4.04
C LEU A 33 8.69 -12.61 4.78
N LEU A 34 8.71 -11.99 5.96
CA LEU A 34 9.96 -11.58 6.64
C LEU A 34 10.36 -12.50 7.78
N GLY A 35 9.49 -13.43 8.16
CA GLY A 35 9.65 -14.24 9.36
C GLY A 35 9.31 -13.49 10.66
N LYS A 36 8.94 -14.25 11.68
CA LYS A 36 8.47 -13.71 12.97
C LYS A 36 9.52 -12.86 13.70
N ALA A 37 10.81 -13.18 13.54
CA ALA A 37 11.90 -12.50 14.23
C ALA A 37 12.13 -11.06 13.73
N SER A 38 11.75 -10.79 12.48
CA SER A 38 11.90 -9.48 11.83
C SER A 38 10.80 -8.49 12.21
N LEU A 39 9.73 -8.96 12.88
CA LEU A 39 8.64 -8.09 13.27
C LEU A 39 8.97 -7.23 14.48
N LYS A 40 8.70 -5.93 14.35
CA LYS A 40 8.71 -4.97 15.45
C LYS A 40 7.27 -4.62 15.86
N ALA A 41 7.12 -4.06 17.05
CA ALA A 41 5.87 -3.40 17.42
C ALA A 41 5.68 -2.16 16.54
N VAL A 42 4.47 -1.99 16.02
CA VAL A 42 4.05 -0.81 15.26
C VAL A 42 3.02 -0.10 16.12
N GLU A 43 3.37 1.10 16.58
CA GLU A 43 2.50 1.98 17.38
C GLU A 43 2.06 3.14 16.50
N VAL A 44 0.75 3.38 16.44
CA VAL A 44 0.17 4.41 15.57
C VAL A 44 -0.93 5.15 16.32
N ASP A 45 -0.87 6.48 16.28
CA ASP A 45 -1.96 7.35 16.67
C ASP A 45 -2.80 7.69 15.43
N LEU A 46 -4.08 7.34 15.44
CA LEU A 46 -5.00 7.58 14.34
C LEU A 46 -6.10 8.54 14.79
N TYR A 47 -6.13 9.71 14.17
CA TYR A 47 -7.11 10.76 14.37
C TYR A 47 -8.20 10.68 13.31
N LEU A 48 -9.44 10.43 13.72
CA LEU A 48 -10.59 10.33 12.83
C LEU A 48 -11.52 11.53 13.03
N PHE A 49 -11.69 12.32 11.98
CA PHE A 49 -12.53 13.51 11.98
C PHE A 49 -13.80 13.26 11.17
N SER A 50 -14.97 13.49 11.76
CA SER A 50 -16.27 13.45 11.05
C SER A 50 -16.64 14.79 10.41
N ASN A 51 -15.95 15.87 10.78
CA ASN A 51 -16.17 17.21 10.25
C ASN A 51 -15.02 17.60 9.29
N LEU A 52 -15.36 17.88 8.03
CA LEU A 52 -14.37 18.21 6.99
C LEU A 52 -13.52 19.44 7.35
N GLN A 53 -14.13 20.49 7.92
CA GLN A 53 -13.42 21.71 8.26
C GLN A 53 -12.40 21.46 9.39
N SER A 54 -12.78 20.69 10.40
CA SER A 54 -11.88 20.31 11.50
C SER A 54 -10.72 19.45 11.00
N TYR A 55 -11.00 18.49 10.11
CA TYR A 55 -9.97 17.71 9.42
C TYR A 55 -9.00 18.61 8.65
N GLN A 56 -9.51 19.50 7.79
CA GLN A 56 -8.68 20.36 6.96
C GLN A 56 -7.82 21.30 7.79
N GLN A 57 -8.38 21.90 8.85
CA GLN A 57 -7.64 22.75 9.77
C GLN A 57 -6.53 21.97 10.50
N PHE A 58 -6.83 20.76 10.98
CA PHE A 58 -5.83 19.91 11.62
C PHE A 58 -4.72 19.51 10.64
N ALA A 59 -5.08 18.99 9.47
CA ALA A 59 -4.13 18.58 8.43
C ALA A 59 -3.22 19.75 7.99
N GLN A 60 -3.80 20.94 7.74
CA GLN A 60 -3.04 22.14 7.41
C GLN A 60 -2.10 22.57 8.54
N SER A 61 -2.53 22.48 9.81
CA SER A 61 -1.69 22.81 10.96
C SER A 61 -0.46 21.90 11.11
N GLN A 62 -0.52 20.71 10.48
CA GLN A 62 0.54 19.71 10.47
C GLN A 62 1.33 19.69 9.16
N ASP A 63 1.14 20.68 8.28
CA ASP A 63 1.75 20.75 6.93
C ASP A 63 1.49 19.50 6.08
N ARG A 64 0.26 18.96 6.18
CA ARG A 64 -0.18 17.77 5.45
C ARG A 64 -1.16 18.13 4.35
N SER A 65 -1.27 17.25 3.36
CA SER A 65 -2.33 17.36 2.35
C SER A 65 -3.71 17.35 3.03
N HIS A 66 -4.45 18.42 2.81
CA HIS A 66 -5.83 18.58 3.30
C HIS A 66 -6.87 18.28 2.21
N GLU A 67 -6.41 17.93 1.02
CA GLU A 67 -7.25 17.50 -0.12
C GLU A 67 -7.46 15.98 -0.13
N ALA A 68 -6.47 15.22 0.34
CA ALA A 68 -6.59 13.78 0.54
C ALA A 68 -7.61 13.45 1.64
N ALA A 69 -8.16 12.24 1.63
CA ALA A 69 -9.07 11.77 2.69
C ALA A 69 -8.33 11.19 3.91
N GLY A 70 -7.02 11.03 3.80
CA GLY A 70 -6.14 10.60 4.89
C GLY A 70 -4.69 10.97 4.59
N SER A 71 -3.86 10.96 5.63
CA SER A 71 -2.40 11.03 5.50
C SER A 71 -1.68 10.47 6.72
N TYR A 72 -0.61 9.73 6.47
CA TYR A 72 0.40 9.32 7.44
C TYR A 72 1.57 10.30 7.47
N SER A 73 2.11 10.59 8.66
CA SER A 73 3.34 11.36 8.82
C SER A 73 4.51 10.48 9.21
N LEU A 74 5.54 10.44 8.36
CA LEU A 74 6.83 9.82 8.69
C LEU A 74 7.50 10.47 9.92
N ARG A 75 7.23 11.76 10.17
CA ARG A 75 7.86 12.53 11.26
C ARG A 75 7.25 12.23 12.63
N SER A 76 5.93 12.22 12.73
CA SER A 76 5.24 12.02 14.02
C SER A 76 4.72 10.60 14.22
N GLY A 77 4.61 9.79 13.16
CA GLY A 77 4.00 8.47 13.21
C GLY A 77 2.46 8.50 13.26
N GLU A 78 1.86 9.68 13.14
CA GLU A 78 0.41 9.87 13.27
C GLU A 78 -0.29 9.75 11.92
N ILE A 79 -1.50 9.19 11.96
CA ILE A 79 -2.44 9.12 10.85
C ILE A 79 -3.60 10.07 11.10
N VAL A 80 -3.99 10.84 10.09
CA VAL A 80 -5.14 11.74 10.16
C VAL A 80 -6.11 11.37 9.05
N LEU A 81 -7.38 11.17 9.38
CA LEU A 81 -8.42 10.68 8.45
C LEU A 81 -9.68 11.55 8.50
N TYR A 82 -10.29 11.75 7.34
CA TYR A 82 -11.64 12.28 7.22
C TYR A 82 -12.66 11.15 7.01
N TYR A 83 -13.60 11.01 7.93
CA TYR A 83 -14.68 10.04 7.86
C TYR A 83 -15.83 10.53 6.97
N ARG A 84 -15.97 9.93 5.77
CA ARG A 84 -17.17 10.12 4.93
C ARG A 84 -18.18 9.00 5.09
N ASN A 85 -17.69 7.77 5.17
CA ASN A 85 -18.44 6.55 5.40
C ASN A 85 -17.48 5.44 5.84
N ALA A 86 -18.02 4.36 6.43
CA ALA A 86 -17.23 3.25 6.96
C ALA A 86 -16.29 2.63 5.91
N GLN A 87 -16.78 2.39 4.68
CA GLN A 87 -16.00 1.71 3.64
C GLN A 87 -14.82 2.55 3.14
N GLN A 88 -15.02 3.85 2.95
CA GLN A 88 -13.92 4.75 2.59
C GLN A 88 -12.95 4.90 3.76
N ALA A 89 -13.45 5.16 4.97
CA ALA A 89 -12.61 5.37 6.15
C ALA A 89 -11.74 4.15 6.45
N ILE A 90 -12.28 2.93 6.36
CA ILE A 90 -11.49 1.72 6.61
C ILE A 90 -10.42 1.49 5.55
N ASN A 91 -10.73 1.70 4.27
CA ASN A 91 -9.75 1.51 3.20
C ASN A 91 -8.62 2.54 3.32
N THR A 92 -8.96 3.81 3.61
CA THR A 92 -7.96 4.86 3.85
C THR A 92 -7.15 4.57 5.11
N ALA A 93 -7.78 4.18 6.22
CA ALA A 93 -7.05 3.81 7.44
C ALA A 93 -6.03 2.68 7.19
N ILE A 94 -6.43 1.65 6.46
CA ILE A 94 -5.52 0.54 6.14
C ILE A 94 -4.39 0.98 5.22
N HIS A 95 -4.65 1.80 4.21
CA HIS A 95 -3.62 2.39 3.35
C HIS A 95 -2.56 3.13 4.20
N GLU A 96 -3.00 4.06 5.05
CA GLU A 96 -2.09 4.85 5.89
C GLU A 96 -1.36 4.01 6.96
N ILE A 97 -2.02 2.98 7.51
CA ILE A 97 -1.39 2.07 8.47
C ILE A 97 -0.29 1.24 7.81
N VAL A 98 -0.45 0.87 6.53
CA VAL A 98 0.60 0.14 5.81
C VAL A 98 1.84 1.00 5.59
N HIS A 99 1.70 2.30 5.30
CA HIS A 99 2.86 3.19 5.30
C HIS A 99 3.58 3.18 6.67
N ALA A 100 2.83 3.23 7.77
CA ALA A 100 3.40 3.13 9.11
C ALA A 100 4.11 1.79 9.36
N VAL A 101 3.55 0.68 8.86
CA VAL A 101 4.17 -0.66 8.92
C VAL A 101 5.46 -0.70 8.14
N ASN A 102 5.41 -0.27 6.88
CA ASN A 102 6.54 -0.23 5.96
C ASN A 102 7.68 0.57 6.58
N HIS A 103 7.40 1.80 6.99
CA HIS A 103 8.39 2.64 7.64
C HIS A 103 8.99 2.00 8.90
N ARG A 104 8.15 1.37 9.74
CA ARG A 104 8.62 0.78 10.99
C ARG A 104 9.45 -0.50 10.81
N LEU A 105 9.08 -1.34 9.84
CA LEU A 105 9.68 -2.65 9.61
C LEU A 105 10.85 -2.57 8.61
N LEU A 106 10.68 -1.81 7.54
CA LEU A 106 11.53 -1.80 6.35
C LEU A 106 12.39 -0.55 6.24
N GLY A 107 11.88 0.61 6.68
CA GLY A 107 12.54 1.91 6.51
C GLY A 107 11.91 2.72 5.39
N TYR A 108 12.69 3.60 4.74
CA TYR A 108 12.24 4.21 3.49
C TYR A 108 12.10 3.13 2.41
N LEU A 109 11.13 3.32 1.51
CA LEU A 109 10.86 2.42 0.40
C LEU A 109 10.68 3.23 -0.87
N PRO A 110 11.03 2.68 -2.04
CA PRO A 110 10.66 3.29 -3.31
C PRO A 110 9.14 3.37 -3.42
N GLY A 111 8.62 4.44 -4.01
CA GLY A 111 7.19 4.74 -3.98
C GLY A 111 6.32 3.64 -4.59
N TRP A 112 6.83 2.88 -5.58
CA TRP A 112 6.07 1.76 -6.16
C TRP A 112 5.82 0.65 -5.13
N LEU A 113 6.77 0.41 -4.22
CA LEU A 113 6.66 -0.64 -3.22
C LEU A 113 5.80 -0.16 -2.07
N ASP A 114 6.04 1.07 -1.57
CA ASP A 114 5.27 1.62 -0.45
C ASP A 114 3.78 1.79 -0.81
N GLU A 115 3.50 2.49 -1.90
CA GLU A 115 2.14 2.73 -2.38
C GLU A 115 1.50 1.45 -2.91
N GLY A 116 2.25 0.60 -3.59
CA GLY A 116 1.74 -0.69 -4.08
C GLY A 116 1.23 -1.58 -2.93
N LEU A 117 1.99 -1.68 -1.84
CA LEU A 117 1.59 -2.42 -0.64
C LEU A 117 0.39 -1.76 0.03
N ALA A 118 0.42 -0.43 0.22
CA ALA A 118 -0.69 0.31 0.83
C ALA A 118 -1.99 0.10 0.05
N GLU A 119 -1.93 0.15 -1.28
CA GLU A 119 -3.08 -0.07 -2.14
C GLU A 119 -3.57 -1.51 -2.19
N PHE A 120 -2.64 -2.47 -2.16
CA PHE A 120 -2.96 -3.90 -2.11
C PHE A 120 -3.74 -4.22 -0.83
N PHE A 121 -3.24 -3.76 0.32
CA PHE A 121 -3.87 -3.98 1.63
C PHE A 121 -5.16 -3.20 1.83
N ALA A 122 -5.25 -1.97 1.33
CA ALA A 122 -6.50 -1.20 1.35
C ALA A 122 -7.61 -1.90 0.57
N GLY A 123 -7.25 -2.60 -0.51
CA GLY A 123 -8.13 -3.45 -1.30
C GLY A 123 -8.45 -4.80 -0.66
N LEU A 124 -7.70 -5.26 0.34
CA LEU A 124 -7.96 -6.56 0.98
C LEU A 124 -9.29 -6.55 1.72
N TRP A 125 -10.17 -7.43 1.30
CA TRP A 125 -11.35 -7.81 2.07
C TRP A 125 -11.41 -9.33 2.16
N GLN A 126 -11.90 -9.81 3.30
CA GLN A 126 -12.13 -11.22 3.51
C GLN A 126 -13.58 -11.52 3.13
N SER A 127 -13.80 -12.48 2.24
CA SER A 127 -15.13 -12.98 1.95
C SER A 127 -15.70 -13.72 3.17
N GLU A 128 -17.02 -13.94 3.18
CA GLU A 128 -17.67 -14.77 4.21
C GLU A 128 -17.11 -16.20 4.25
N SER A 129 -16.56 -16.70 3.13
CA SER A 129 -15.87 -18.00 3.04
C SER A 129 -14.42 -17.98 3.55
N GLY A 130 -13.94 -16.83 4.02
CA GLY A 130 -12.58 -16.66 4.54
C GLY A 130 -11.51 -16.41 3.47
N GLN A 131 -11.87 -16.33 2.18
CA GLN A 131 -10.93 -16.02 1.10
C GLN A 131 -10.53 -14.54 1.15
N ILE A 132 -9.23 -14.28 1.03
CA ILE A 132 -8.68 -12.93 0.95
C ILE A 132 -8.73 -12.50 -0.51
N ASN A 133 -9.51 -11.46 -0.81
CA ASN A 133 -9.58 -10.85 -2.14
C ASN A 133 -8.89 -9.49 -2.09
N ALA A 134 -7.94 -9.26 -2.99
CA ALA A 134 -7.27 -7.97 -3.17
C ALA A 134 -7.89 -7.12 -4.28
N GLU A 135 -9.00 -7.57 -4.87
CA GLU A 135 -9.66 -6.89 -5.98
C GLU A 135 -10.12 -5.49 -5.59
N SER A 136 -9.54 -4.48 -6.24
CA SER A 136 -9.99 -3.10 -6.10
C SER A 136 -10.75 -2.66 -7.34
N LYS A 137 -12.07 -2.49 -7.21
CA LYS A 137 -12.96 -1.94 -8.25
C LYS A 137 -12.51 -0.55 -8.77
N LYS A 138 -11.56 0.10 -8.11
CA LYS A 138 -10.98 1.38 -8.56
C LYS A 138 -10.02 1.22 -9.75
N TRP A 139 -9.44 0.05 -9.97
CA TRP A 139 -8.47 -0.19 -11.05
C TRP A 139 -9.13 -0.64 -12.35
N ILE A 140 -10.31 -1.24 -12.25
CA ILE A 140 -11.05 -1.82 -13.38
C ILE A 140 -12.38 -1.08 -13.65
N ASP A 141 -12.78 -0.99 -14.91
CA ASP A 141 -14.06 -0.45 -15.33
C ASP A 141 -15.20 -1.49 -15.20
N GLY A 142 -16.43 -1.11 -15.55
CA GLY A 142 -17.59 -2.01 -15.48
C GLY A 142 -17.56 -3.20 -16.45
N LYS A 143 -16.49 -3.33 -17.26
CA LYS A 143 -16.23 -4.44 -18.19
C LYS A 143 -14.97 -5.21 -17.81
N ASN A 144 -14.46 -5.05 -16.59
CA ASN A 144 -13.21 -5.64 -16.10
C ASN A 144 -11.96 -5.23 -16.90
N ARG A 145 -11.94 -4.03 -17.48
CA ARG A 145 -10.76 -3.49 -18.17
C ARG A 145 -10.04 -2.49 -17.29
N LEU A 146 -8.72 -2.44 -17.36
CA LEU A 146 -7.96 -1.45 -16.60
C LEU A 146 -8.36 -0.02 -17.00
N ARG A 147 -8.50 0.85 -16.00
CA ARG A 147 -8.81 2.28 -16.18
C ARG A 147 -7.60 3.13 -16.56
N PHE A 148 -6.43 2.51 -16.66
CA PHE A 148 -5.14 3.13 -16.93
C PHE A 148 -4.29 2.20 -17.81
N THR A 149 -3.28 2.77 -18.46
CA THR A 149 -2.25 2.00 -19.16
C THR A 149 -1.12 1.68 -18.18
N PRO A 150 -0.83 0.40 -17.90
CA PRO A 150 0.25 -0.01 -17.01
C PRO A 150 1.61 0.49 -17.47
N LEU A 151 2.47 0.83 -16.52
CA LEU A 151 3.87 1.20 -16.75
C LEU A 151 4.70 -0.08 -16.97
N GLY A 152 5.72 0.01 -17.83
CA GLY A 152 6.78 -1.02 -17.88
C GLY A 152 7.62 -0.98 -16.60
N LEU A 153 8.30 -2.08 -16.25
CA LEU A 153 9.08 -2.15 -15.01
C LEU A 153 10.19 -1.09 -14.93
N PRO A 154 11.01 -0.86 -16.00
CA PRO A 154 12.02 0.19 -15.95
C PRO A 154 11.42 1.58 -15.78
N GLU A 155 10.25 1.82 -16.38
CA GLU A 155 9.53 3.08 -16.19
C GLU A 155 9.08 3.19 -14.75
N LEU A 156 8.35 2.20 -14.21
CA LEU A 156 7.81 2.20 -12.85
C LEU A 156 8.87 2.43 -11.77
N PHE A 157 10.01 1.74 -11.85
CA PHE A 157 11.06 1.82 -10.84
C PHE A 157 11.85 3.13 -10.86
N ASN A 158 11.75 3.93 -11.93
CA ASN A 158 12.48 5.20 -12.07
C ASN A 158 11.56 6.43 -11.89
N GLN A 159 10.43 6.31 -11.19
CA GLN A 159 9.43 7.38 -11.03
C GLN A 159 9.49 8.11 -9.68
N GLU A 160 10.56 7.95 -8.90
CA GLU A 160 10.61 8.50 -7.53
C GLU A 160 10.33 10.01 -7.46
N THR A 161 10.78 10.76 -8.47
CA THR A 161 10.54 12.21 -8.56
C THR A 161 9.10 12.62 -8.94
N TYR A 162 8.23 11.67 -9.30
CA TYR A 162 6.87 11.91 -9.78
C TYR A 162 5.77 11.57 -8.78
N TRP A 163 6.04 10.76 -7.74
CA TRP A 163 5.06 10.42 -6.70
C TRP A 163 4.43 11.65 -6.03
N TYR A 164 5.22 12.71 -5.89
CA TYR A 164 4.82 13.95 -5.23
C TYR A 164 4.36 15.05 -6.21
N ARG A 165 4.14 14.74 -7.51
CA ARG A 165 3.65 15.71 -8.51
C ARG A 165 2.13 15.59 -8.68
N ASP A 166 1.43 16.71 -8.69
CA ASP A 166 -0.05 16.79 -8.73
C ASP A 166 -0.71 16.53 -10.11
N ALA A 167 -0.14 15.62 -10.91
CA ALA A 167 -0.79 15.16 -12.13
C ALA A 167 -1.69 13.95 -11.83
N GLN A 168 -3.01 14.17 -11.67
CA GLN A 168 -3.99 13.11 -11.35
C GLN A 168 -3.90 11.86 -12.26
N ARG A 169 -3.64 12.05 -13.56
CA ARG A 169 -3.50 10.93 -14.51
C ARG A 169 -2.25 10.10 -14.27
N GLU A 170 -1.13 10.74 -13.96
CA GLU A 170 0.11 10.02 -13.63
C GLU A 170 -0.02 9.33 -12.27
N LYS A 171 -0.69 9.94 -11.29
CA LYS A 171 -1.03 9.27 -10.03
C LYS A 171 -1.83 7.99 -10.27
N LEU A 172 -2.87 8.01 -11.12
CA LEU A 172 -3.65 6.79 -11.40
C LEU A 172 -2.77 5.67 -12.02
N ARG A 173 -1.88 6.02 -12.95
CA ARG A 173 -0.96 5.05 -13.59
C ARG A 173 0.08 4.49 -12.62
N LEU A 174 0.69 5.36 -11.81
CA LEU A 174 1.71 4.99 -10.83
C LEU A 174 1.15 4.04 -9.77
N TYR A 175 0.08 4.45 -9.09
CA TYR A 175 -0.55 3.65 -8.03
C TYR A 175 -1.14 2.35 -8.59
N GLY A 176 -1.81 2.43 -9.76
CA GLY A 176 -2.40 1.27 -10.41
C GLY A 176 -1.35 0.24 -10.86
N SER A 177 -0.23 0.69 -11.44
CA SER A 177 0.86 -0.20 -11.87
C SER A 177 1.59 -0.83 -10.68
N SER A 178 1.75 -0.07 -9.60
CA SER A 178 2.34 -0.54 -8.35
C SER A 178 1.48 -1.63 -7.70
N TRP A 179 0.17 -1.39 -7.63
CA TRP A 179 -0.79 -2.39 -7.15
C TRP A 179 -0.75 -3.67 -8.00
N LEU A 180 -0.71 -3.56 -9.34
CA LEU A 180 -0.63 -4.73 -10.23
C LEU A 180 0.61 -5.57 -9.95
N LEU A 181 1.76 -4.92 -9.74
CA LEU A 181 3.01 -5.61 -9.47
C LEU A 181 3.00 -6.33 -8.11
N ILE A 182 2.51 -5.66 -7.06
CA ILE A 182 2.33 -6.31 -5.74
C ILE A 182 1.32 -7.45 -5.80
N TYR A 183 0.22 -7.26 -6.53
CA TYR A 183 -0.75 -8.33 -6.74
C TYR A 183 -0.08 -9.53 -7.44
N PHE A 184 0.69 -9.30 -8.50
CA PHE A 184 1.42 -10.36 -9.20
C PHE A 184 2.37 -11.12 -8.28
N PHE A 185 3.16 -10.43 -7.45
CA PHE A 185 3.98 -11.09 -6.42
C PHE A 185 3.15 -11.93 -5.45
N SER A 186 1.93 -11.52 -5.13
CA SER A 186 1.09 -12.22 -4.15
C SER A 186 0.46 -13.52 -4.66
N VAL A 187 0.39 -13.72 -5.99
CA VAL A 187 -0.36 -14.83 -6.63
C VAL A 187 0.17 -16.20 -6.24
N ASP A 188 1.49 -16.36 -6.12
CA ASP A 188 2.11 -17.66 -5.83
C ASP A 188 3.33 -17.52 -4.90
N GLU A 189 3.84 -18.67 -4.44
CA GLU A 189 4.97 -18.70 -3.52
C GLU A 189 6.28 -18.17 -4.14
N ARG A 190 6.45 -18.24 -5.47
CA ARG A 190 7.65 -17.74 -6.15
C ARG A 190 7.65 -16.23 -6.11
N GLY A 191 6.53 -15.60 -6.45
CA GLY A 191 6.33 -14.16 -6.33
C GLY A 191 6.52 -13.66 -4.90
N GLN A 192 5.97 -14.38 -3.91
CA GLN A 192 6.12 -14.01 -2.50
C GLN A 192 7.58 -14.11 -2.03
N ARG A 193 8.34 -15.11 -2.49
CA ARG A 193 9.78 -15.20 -2.22
C ARG A 193 10.55 -14.04 -2.83
N LEU A 194 10.24 -13.64 -4.07
CA LEU A 194 10.87 -12.47 -4.70
C LEU A 194 10.57 -11.18 -3.95
N LEU A 195 9.31 -10.94 -3.58
CA LEU A 195 8.92 -9.78 -2.78
C LEU A 195 9.63 -9.77 -1.42
N SER A 196 9.77 -10.93 -0.77
CA SER A 196 10.55 -11.07 0.45
C SER A 196 12.02 -10.70 0.26
N THR A 197 12.66 -11.15 -0.82
CA THR A 197 14.05 -10.78 -1.17
C THR A 197 14.20 -9.26 -1.35
N ILE A 198 13.28 -8.64 -2.08
CA ILE A 198 13.27 -7.18 -2.28
C ILE A 198 13.16 -6.46 -0.93
N MET A 199 12.16 -6.81 -0.12
CA MET A 199 11.98 -6.20 1.20
C MET A 199 13.19 -6.38 2.11
N GLN A 200 13.82 -7.56 2.10
CA GLN A 200 15.02 -7.81 2.89
C GLN A 200 16.23 -7.02 2.40
N GLN A 201 16.29 -6.71 1.10
CA GLN A 201 17.34 -5.86 0.54
C GLN A 201 17.14 -4.40 0.94
N GLU A 202 15.91 -3.86 0.87
CA GLU A 202 15.58 -2.51 1.36
C GLU A 202 15.88 -2.38 2.87
N MET A 203 15.62 -3.43 3.66
CA MET A 203 15.94 -3.46 5.10
C MET A 203 17.43 -3.30 5.44
N GLN A 204 18.35 -3.48 4.49
CA GLN A 204 19.78 -3.37 4.76
C GLN A 204 20.21 -1.93 5.02
N ASP A 205 19.58 -0.96 4.34
CA ASP A 205 19.78 0.47 4.59
C ASP A 205 18.44 1.18 4.74
N PRO A 206 17.86 1.22 5.95
CA PRO A 206 16.51 1.75 6.16
C PRO A 206 16.42 3.28 5.97
N CYS A 207 17.54 3.96 5.74
CA CYS A 207 17.63 5.40 5.48
C CYS A 207 17.76 5.73 3.99
N ASP A 208 17.87 4.73 3.13
CA ASP A 208 17.99 4.86 1.68
C ASP A 208 16.99 3.94 0.96
N ILE A 209 16.91 4.04 -0.36
CA ILE A 209 16.09 3.15 -1.19
C ILE A 209 16.94 2.52 -2.29
N LEU A 210 16.58 1.33 -2.75
CA LEU A 210 17.17 0.79 -3.96
C LEU A 210 16.79 1.64 -5.17
N GLU A 211 17.80 2.09 -5.91
CA GLU A 211 17.59 2.85 -7.13
C GLU A 211 16.96 1.98 -8.23
N GLY A 212 16.22 2.59 -9.15
CA GLY A 212 15.37 1.85 -10.09
C GLY A 212 16.11 0.82 -10.96
N ASN A 213 17.36 1.12 -11.36
CA ASN A 213 18.19 0.19 -12.11
C ASN A 213 18.72 -0.96 -11.23
N GLU A 214 19.03 -0.69 -9.97
CA GLU A 214 19.47 -1.71 -9.01
C GLU A 214 18.32 -2.65 -8.67
N MET A 215 17.11 -2.11 -8.49
CA MET A 215 15.88 -2.88 -8.32
C MET A 215 15.62 -3.82 -9.50
N LEU A 216 15.72 -3.29 -10.72
CA LEU A 216 15.51 -4.10 -11.92
C LEU A 216 16.58 -5.21 -12.04
N GLN A 217 17.84 -4.88 -11.75
CA GLN A 217 18.92 -5.85 -11.77
C GLN A 217 18.72 -6.95 -10.72
N LEU A 218 18.36 -6.58 -9.48
CA LEU A 218 18.05 -7.52 -8.40
C LEU A 218 16.94 -8.50 -8.81
N LEU A 219 15.88 -7.99 -9.44
CA LEU A 219 14.77 -8.81 -9.93
C LEU A 219 15.21 -9.77 -11.03
N LEU A 220 15.97 -9.31 -12.02
CA LEU A 220 16.39 -10.14 -13.15
C LEU A 220 17.46 -11.16 -12.77
N ASP A 221 18.31 -10.86 -11.77
CA ASP A 221 19.28 -11.82 -11.25
C ASP A 221 18.59 -12.95 -10.47
N ALA A 222 17.55 -12.61 -9.69
CA ALA A 222 16.77 -13.60 -8.98
C ALA A 222 15.83 -14.38 -9.92
N GLU A 223 15.30 -13.71 -10.94
CA GLU A 223 14.31 -14.25 -11.85
C GLU A 223 14.43 -13.68 -13.29
N PRO A 224 15.25 -14.30 -14.16
CA PRO A 224 15.58 -13.74 -15.48
C PRO A 224 14.39 -13.55 -16.42
N ASN A 225 13.31 -14.32 -16.24
CA ASN A 225 12.11 -14.22 -17.08
C ASN A 225 11.00 -13.37 -16.44
N PHE A 226 11.28 -12.69 -15.30
CA PHE A 226 10.26 -11.99 -14.52
C PHE A 226 9.43 -11.01 -15.35
N GLU A 227 10.08 -10.19 -16.18
CA GLU A 227 9.38 -9.20 -17.00
C GLU A 227 8.47 -9.87 -18.03
N LEU A 228 8.93 -10.95 -18.69
CA LEU A 228 8.11 -11.69 -19.64
C LEU A 228 6.91 -12.37 -18.95
N ASP A 229 7.14 -12.99 -17.79
CA ASP A 229 6.11 -13.65 -16.99
C ASP A 229 5.05 -12.62 -16.53
N TYR A 230 5.49 -11.44 -16.06
CA TYR A 230 4.61 -10.34 -15.65
C TYR A 230 3.78 -9.80 -16.82
N GLN A 231 4.40 -9.55 -17.98
CA GLN A 231 3.67 -9.07 -19.17
C GLN A 231 2.65 -10.09 -19.67
N HIS A 232 3.02 -11.38 -19.69
CA HIS A 232 2.09 -12.44 -20.06
C HIS A 232 0.92 -12.54 -19.08
N TRP A 233 1.19 -12.51 -17.77
CA TRP A 233 0.14 -12.48 -16.75
C TRP A 233 -0.79 -11.27 -16.94
N LEU A 234 -0.22 -10.08 -17.12
CA LEU A 234 -0.97 -8.84 -17.28
C LEU A 234 -1.90 -8.89 -18.51
N SER A 235 -1.43 -9.44 -19.63
CA SER A 235 -2.28 -9.62 -20.83
C SER A 235 -3.46 -10.56 -20.62
N ASN A 236 -3.33 -11.53 -19.69
CA ASN A 236 -4.41 -12.47 -19.36
C ASN A 236 -5.42 -11.88 -18.36
N GLN A 237 -5.06 -10.81 -17.64
CA GLN A 237 -5.99 -10.08 -16.76
C GLN A 237 -6.82 -9.02 -17.49
N ILE A 238 -6.34 -8.55 -18.64
CA ILE A 238 -7.01 -7.50 -19.43
C ILE A 238 -7.83 -8.17 -20.53
N SER A 239 -9.13 -8.33 -20.30
CA SER A 239 -10.07 -8.64 -21.39
C SER A 239 -10.16 -7.42 -22.32
N TYR A 240 -9.92 -7.59 -23.61
CA TYR A 240 -10.11 -6.52 -24.61
C TYR A 240 -11.59 -6.15 -24.80
#